data_AF-Q93F43-F1
#
_entry.id   AF-Q93F43-F1
#
_cell.length_a   1.000
_cell.length_b   1.000
_cell.length_c   1.000
_cell.angle_alpha   90.00
_cell.angle_beta   90.00
_cell.angle_gamma   90.00
#
_symmetry.space_group_name_H-M   'P 1'
#
loop_
_entity.id
_entity.type
_entity.pdbx_description
1 polymer ?
#
loop_
_entity_poly.entity_id
_entity_poly.type
_entity_poly.pdbx_seq_one_letter_code
_entity_poly.pdbx_strand_id
1 'polypeptide(L)'
;MKLMRTAVAGIVAATVSLSAMPAFAAESLTGAGATFPAPVYAKWADSYQKETGNKVNYQGIGSSGGVKQIIANTVDFGASDAPLSEEK
;
A
#
# COMPACT_ATOMS: atom_id res chain seq x y z
N MET A 1 48.34 19.43 -15.69
CA MET A 1 47.89 18.68 -14.49
C MET A 1 46.70 19.30 -13.74
N LYS A 2 46.49 20.63 -13.75
CA LYS A 2 45.34 21.28 -13.08
C LYS A 2 43.97 20.91 -13.67
N LEU A 3 43.86 20.74 -15.01
CA LEU A 3 42.60 20.38 -15.68
C LEU A 3 42.12 18.94 -15.42
N MET A 4 43.02 18.00 -15.19
CA MET A 4 42.65 16.60 -14.93
C MET A 4 42.11 16.38 -13.52
N ARG A 5 42.47 17.26 -12.57
CA ARG A 5 41.98 17.21 -11.18
C ARG A 5 40.56 17.76 -11.04
N THR A 6 40.18 18.76 -11.85
CA THR A 6 38.81 19.29 -11.88
C THR A 6 37.82 18.36 -12.58
N ALA A 7 38.26 17.61 -13.60
CA ALA A 7 37.41 16.62 -14.26
C ALA A 7 37.02 15.44 -13.35
N VAL A 8 37.95 14.97 -12.50
CA VAL A 8 37.67 13.89 -11.55
C VAL A 8 36.77 14.34 -10.40
N ALA A 9 36.90 15.59 -9.92
CA ALA A 9 36.03 16.13 -8.87
C ALA A 9 34.58 16.32 -9.33
N GLY A 10 34.35 16.70 -10.59
CA GLY A 10 33.00 16.84 -11.16
C GLY A 10 32.25 15.52 -11.35
N ILE A 11 32.97 14.44 -11.67
CA ILE A 11 32.40 13.10 -11.89
C ILE A 11 31.99 12.45 -10.55
N VAL A 12 32.72 12.71 -9.46
CA VAL A 12 32.37 12.20 -8.12
C VAL A 12 31.14 12.93 -7.54
N ALA A 13 30.97 14.23 -7.81
CA ALA A 13 29.77 14.96 -7.36
C ALA A 13 28.49 14.55 -8.11
N ALA A 14 28.60 14.19 -9.39
CA ALA A 14 27.48 13.74 -10.22
C ALA A 14 26.96 12.33 -9.85
N THR A 15 27.80 11.48 -9.26
CA THR A 15 27.43 10.10 -8.89
C THR A 15 26.78 9.99 -7.51
N VAL A 16 27.06 10.92 -6.59
CA VAL A 16 26.43 10.96 -5.25
C VAL A 16 25.01 11.56 -5.28
N SER A 17 24.66 12.31 -6.33
CA SER A 17 23.35 12.97 -6.42
C SER A 17 22.20 12.04 -6.83
N LEU A 18 22.49 10.80 -7.24
CA LEU A 18 21.48 9.84 -7.73
C LEU A 18 20.88 8.94 -6.63
N SER A 19 21.40 8.98 -5.40
CA SER A 19 21.01 8.05 -4.32
C SER A 19 19.88 8.54 -3.41
N ALA A 20 19.25 9.68 -3.71
CA ALA A 20 18.23 10.29 -2.84
C ALA A 20 16.81 10.29 -3.44
N MET A 21 16.51 9.38 -4.38
CA MET A 21 15.12 9.16 -4.75
C MET A 21 14.43 8.37 -3.62
N PRO A 22 13.31 8.85 -3.06
CA PRO A 22 12.54 8.03 -2.14
C PRO A 22 12.12 6.76 -2.87
N ALA A 23 12.60 5.61 -2.39
CA ALA A 23 12.10 4.33 -2.86
C ALA A 23 10.66 4.20 -2.34
N PHE A 24 9.68 4.51 -3.19
CA PHE A 24 8.30 4.14 -2.95
C PHE A 24 8.21 2.62 -3.07
N ALA A 25 8.37 1.93 -1.94
CA ALA A 25 8.09 0.51 -1.86
C ALA A 25 6.60 0.30 -2.09
N ALA A 26 6.25 -0.55 -3.06
CA ALA A 26 4.86 -0.91 -3.30
C ALA A 26 4.29 -1.56 -2.03
N GLU A 27 3.33 -0.89 -1.41
CA GLU A 27 2.67 -1.37 -0.20
C GLU A 27 1.52 -2.32 -0.58
N SER A 28 1.26 -3.31 0.26
CA SER A 28 0.19 -4.29 0.04
C SER A 28 -0.71 -4.34 1.26
N LEU A 29 -1.93 -3.83 1.10
CA LEU A 29 -2.98 -3.89 2.11
C LEU A 29 -3.80 -5.16 1.94
N THR A 30 -4.24 -5.72 3.05
CA THR A 30 -5.09 -6.89 3.15
C THR A 30 -6.36 -6.55 3.90
N GLY A 31 -7.50 -6.95 3.37
CA GLY A 31 -8.79 -6.76 4.02
C GLY A 31 -9.71 -7.95 3.82
N ALA A 32 -10.69 -8.05 4.71
CA ALA A 32 -11.71 -9.08 4.65
C ALA A 32 -13.04 -8.56 5.19
N GLY A 33 -14.15 -9.14 4.73
CA GLY A 33 -15.46 -8.82 5.28
C GLY A 33 -16.63 -8.99 4.35
N ALA A 34 -17.56 -8.04 4.42
CA ALA A 34 -18.81 -7.99 3.67
C ALA A 34 -18.66 -8.44 2.21
N THR A 35 -19.51 -9.38 1.78
CA THR A 35 -19.53 -9.86 0.39
C THR A 35 -20.26 -8.89 -0.53
N PHE A 36 -21.20 -8.12 0.01
CA PHE A 36 -22.01 -7.15 -0.74
C PHE A 36 -21.16 -6.08 -1.47
N PRO A 37 -20.22 -5.36 -0.82
CA PRO A 37 -19.38 -4.37 -1.49
C PRO A 37 -18.16 -4.97 -2.22
N ALA A 38 -17.92 -6.29 -2.13
CA ALA A 38 -16.72 -6.92 -2.67
C ALA A 38 -16.44 -6.62 -4.17
N PRO A 39 -17.45 -6.61 -5.07
CA PRO A 39 -17.23 -6.27 -6.47
C PRO A 39 -16.74 -4.82 -6.67
N VAL A 40 -17.23 -3.89 -5.84
CA VAL A 40 -16.81 -2.48 -5.88
C VAL A 40 -15.38 -2.33 -5.39
N TYR A 41 -15.02 -3.00 -4.29
CA TYR A 41 -13.65 -3.00 -3.77
C TYR A 41 -12.65 -3.58 -4.77
N ALA A 42 -13.02 -4.64 -5.49
CA ALA A 42 -12.18 -5.18 -6.55
C ALA A 42 -11.90 -4.14 -7.64
N LYS A 43 -12.91 -3.34 -8.03
CA LYS A 43 -12.71 -2.30 -9.03
C LYS A 43 -11.84 -1.14 -8.51
N TRP A 44 -12.03 -0.74 -7.26
CA TRP A 44 -11.21 0.30 -6.63
C TRP A 44 -9.77 -0.16 -6.43
N ALA A 45 -9.54 -1.41 -6.02
CA ALA A 45 -8.20 -1.99 -5.88
C ALA A 45 -7.44 -2.02 -7.21
N ASP A 46 -8.10 -2.39 -8.31
CA ASP A 46 -7.54 -2.37 -9.66
C ASP A 46 -7.11 -0.95 -10.08
N SER A 47 -7.99 0.05 -9.88
CA SER A 47 -7.65 1.45 -10.18
C SER A 47 -6.53 1.97 -9.28
N TYR A 48 -6.60 1.72 -7.97
CA TYR A 48 -5.61 2.15 -6.99
C TYR A 48 -4.23 1.58 -7.31
N GLN A 49 -4.14 0.31 -7.71
CA GLN A 49 -2.88 -0.29 -8.11
C GLN A 49 -2.29 0.35 -9.37
N LYS A 50 -3.13 0.69 -10.35
CA LYS A 50 -2.67 1.36 -11.59
C LYS A 50 -2.13 2.76 -11.31
N GLU A 51 -2.73 3.48 -10.37
CA GLU A 51 -2.37 4.86 -10.06
C GLU A 51 -1.18 4.97 -9.10
N THR A 52 -1.06 4.05 -8.15
CA THR A 52 -0.09 4.16 -7.05
C THR A 52 1.00 3.09 -7.07
N GLY A 53 0.78 1.98 -7.78
CA GLY A 53 1.62 0.77 -7.69
C GLY A 53 1.35 -0.09 -6.45
N ASN A 54 0.56 0.39 -5.48
CA ASN A 54 0.22 -0.32 -4.26
C ASN A 54 -0.93 -1.31 -4.49
N LYS A 55 -0.94 -2.43 -3.77
CA LYS A 55 -1.95 -3.48 -3.90
C LYS A 55 -2.95 -3.44 -2.75
N VAL A 56 -4.21 -3.74 -3.05
CA VAL A 56 -5.24 -4.01 -2.05
C VAL A 56 -5.80 -5.40 -2.32
N ASN A 57 -5.58 -6.33 -1.41
CA ASN A 57 -6.14 -7.68 -1.46
C ASN A 57 -7.37 -7.74 -0.57
N TYR A 58 -8.52 -8.10 -1.13
CA TYR A 58 -9.78 -8.16 -0.38
C TYR A 58 -10.44 -9.54 -0.47
N GLN A 59 -10.91 -10.06 0.66
CA GLN A 59 -11.63 -11.33 0.76
C GLN A 59 -13.08 -11.12 1.23
N GLY A 60 -14.04 -11.40 0.34
CA GLY A 60 -15.46 -11.40 0.68
C GLY A 60 -15.83 -12.67 1.46
N ILE A 61 -15.80 -12.61 2.79
CA ILE A 61 -16.08 -13.74 3.69
C ILE A 61 -17.33 -13.52 4.57
N GLY A 62 -18.00 -12.38 4.40
CA GLY A 62 -19.13 -11.93 5.21
C GLY A 62 -18.72 -10.94 6.31
N SER A 63 -19.64 -10.04 6.67
CA SER A 63 -19.42 -8.95 7.63
C SER A 63 -18.85 -9.42 8.97
N SER A 64 -19.44 -10.47 9.55
CA SER A 64 -18.97 -11.03 10.83
C SER A 64 -17.55 -11.63 10.74
N GLY A 65 -17.16 -12.13 9.56
CA GLY A 65 -15.80 -12.61 9.32
C GLY A 65 -14.79 -11.47 9.30
N GLY A 66 -15.14 -10.36 8.63
CA GLY A 66 -14.31 -9.14 8.59
C GLY A 66 -14.10 -8.54 9.98
N VAL A 67 -15.16 -8.40 10.76
CA VAL A 67 -15.10 -7.90 12.16
C VAL A 67 -14.18 -8.77 13.01
N LYS A 68 -14.30 -10.10 12.93
CA LYS A 68 -13.43 -11.02 13.69
C LYS A 68 -11.96 -10.88 13.30
N GLN A 69 -11.67 -10.78 12.00
CA GLN A 69 -10.29 -10.71 11.50
C GLN A 69 -9.60 -9.39 11.85
N ILE A 70 -10.31 -8.25 11.78
CA ILE A 70 -9.71 -6.97 12.17
C ILE A 70 -9.47 -6.90 13.68
N ILE A 71 -10.39 -7.43 14.52
CA ILE A 71 -10.17 -7.53 15.98
C ILE A 71 -8.98 -8.43 16.31
N ALA A 72 -8.79 -9.50 15.55
CA ALA A 72 -7.66 -10.42 15.69
C ALA A 72 -6.35 -9.89 15.07
N ASN A 73 -6.34 -8.71 14.46
CA ASN A 73 -5.20 -8.12 13.72
C ASN A 73 -4.64 -9.05 12.62
N THR A 74 -5.48 -9.85 11.98
CA THR A 74 -5.06 -10.74 10.87
C THR A 74 -5.14 -10.06 9.50
N VAL A 75 -5.76 -8.88 9.43
CA VAL A 75 -5.93 -8.05 8.24
C VAL A 75 -5.73 -6.58 8.61
N ASP A 76 -5.39 -5.75 7.64
CA ASP A 76 -5.17 -4.31 7.81
C ASP A 76 -6.49 -3.53 7.94
N PHE A 77 -7.58 -4.04 7.35
CA PHE A 77 -8.92 -3.47 7.49
C PHE A 77 -10.03 -4.52 7.43
N GLY A 78 -11.13 -4.24 8.13
CA GLY A 78 -12.35 -5.05 8.11
C GLY A 78 -13.51 -4.31 7.46
N ALA A 79 -14.32 -5.01 6.68
CA ALA A 79 -15.54 -4.45 6.08
C ALA A 79 -16.81 -5.12 6.66
N SER A 80 -17.82 -4.32 6.98
CA SER A 80 -19.08 -4.80 7.52
C SER A 80 -20.24 -3.95 7.02
N ASP A 81 -21.30 -4.61 6.54
CA ASP A 81 -22.58 -3.95 6.22
C ASP A 81 -23.35 -3.56 7.50
N ALA A 82 -22.96 -4.11 8.64
CA ALA A 82 -23.48 -3.75 9.96
C ALA A 82 -22.44 -2.87 10.69
N PRO A 83 -22.78 -1.63 11.08
CA PRO A 83 -21.90 -0.82 11.89
C PRO A 83 -21.64 -1.51 13.25
N LEU A 84 -20.46 -1.28 13.83
CA LEU A 84 -20.14 -1.77 15.16
C LEU A 84 -21.09 -1.13 16.19
N SER A 85 -21.52 -1.92 17.18
CA SER A 85 -22.21 -1.37 18.35
C SER A 85 -21.29 -0.47 19.16
N GLU A 86 -21.84 0.54 19.82
CA GLU A 86 -21.09 1.38 20.77
C GLU A 86 -20.65 0.58 22.01
N GLU A 87 -21.41 -0.46 22.34
CA GLU A 87 -21.10 -1.37 23.44
C GLU A 87 -19.93 -2.29 23.06
N LYS A 88 -18.91 -2.29 23.92
CA LYS A 88 -17.74 -3.19 23.87
C LYS A 88 -17.99 -4.46 24.65
#